data_AF-A0A9Y2KX05-F1
#
_entry.id   AF-A0A9Y2KX05-F1
#
_cell.length_a   1.000
_cell.length_b   1.000
_cell.length_c   1.000
_cell.angle_alpha   90.00
_cell.angle_beta   90.00
_cell.angle_gamma   90.00
#
_symmetry.space_group_name_H-M   'P 1'
#
loop_
_entity.id
_entity.type
_entity.pdbx_description
1 polymer ?
#
loop_
_entity_poly.entity_id
_entity_poly.type
_entity_poly.pdbx_seq_one_letter_code
_entity_poly.pdbx_strand_id
1 'polypeptide(L)'
;MLKSLTQLSFAAMFALAAPLVAQESSTTPETEGSGTTQSATTAETIAETSNDNGLDLGQPVDAGPKVGERYSKEKHGDWDLVCVKTDTATDPCSIIQVLTDATGNPMAEFTMFRINQPGGQAVAAATVIVPLETLLTAALTISVDGAPGKRYNYKYCNSQVCIAEIGLTQSDIDAFKKGTAATLSLRPAPAPDQIIDMKMSLKGFTAGYDVVDIVEP
;
A
#
# COMPACT_ATOMS: atom_id res chain seq x y z
N MET A 1 -20.56 -46.08 33.40
CA MET A 1 -21.86 -46.59 32.93
C MET A 1 -22.61 -45.45 32.25
N LEU A 2 -23.30 -45.78 31.15
CA LEU A 2 -24.03 -44.92 30.18
C LEU A 2 -23.17 -44.02 29.27
N LYS A 3 -23.53 -43.82 27.99
CA LYS A 3 -23.86 -44.71 26.86
C LYS A 3 -23.85 -43.78 25.62
N SER A 4 -23.19 -44.24 24.56
CA SER A 4 -23.23 -43.82 23.14
C SER A 4 -24.54 -43.20 22.64
N LEU A 5 -24.45 -42.36 21.58
CA LEU A 5 -25.35 -42.15 20.40
C LEU A 5 -25.26 -40.67 19.94
N THR A 6 -25.12 -40.22 18.68
CA THR A 6 -25.35 -40.80 17.35
C THR A 6 -24.68 -39.88 16.31
N GLN A 7 -24.14 -40.46 15.23
CA GLN A 7 -23.65 -39.73 14.05
C GLN A 7 -24.80 -39.30 13.15
N LEU A 8 -24.69 -38.12 12.52
CA LEU A 8 -25.55 -37.68 11.43
C LEU A 8 -24.68 -37.32 10.23
N SER A 9 -24.51 -38.31 9.35
CA SER A 9 -24.01 -38.13 7.98
C SER A 9 -25.13 -37.59 7.11
N PHE A 10 -24.94 -36.38 6.55
CA PHE A 10 -25.82 -35.85 5.51
C PHE A 10 -25.22 -36.19 4.14
N ALA A 11 -25.86 -37.11 3.43
CA ALA A 11 -25.58 -37.40 2.03
C ALA A 11 -26.39 -36.43 1.15
N ALA A 12 -25.70 -35.62 0.34
CA ALA A 12 -26.31 -34.81 -0.71
C ALA A 12 -25.97 -35.44 -2.08
N MET A 13 -27.01 -35.82 -2.82
CA MET A 13 -26.93 -36.33 -4.17
C MET A 13 -27.89 -35.50 -5.02
N PHE A 14 -27.38 -34.71 -5.96
CA PHE A 14 -28.14 -34.15 -7.07
C PHE A 14 -27.28 -34.17 -8.33
N ALA A 15 -27.89 -34.64 -9.41
CA ALA A 15 -27.26 -35.00 -10.67
C ALA A 15 -27.61 -33.98 -11.78
N LEU A 16 -26.68 -33.87 -12.75
CA LEU A 16 -26.84 -33.69 -14.21
C LEU A 16 -27.69 -32.52 -14.76
N ALA A 17 -27.06 -31.64 -15.55
CA ALA A 17 -27.36 -31.39 -16.98
C ALA A 17 -26.41 -30.33 -17.60
N ALA A 18 -26.13 -30.48 -18.89
CA ALA A 18 -25.07 -29.83 -19.69
C ALA A 18 -25.52 -28.49 -20.37
N PRO A 19 -24.65 -27.80 -21.15
CA PRO A 19 -24.76 -26.38 -21.51
C PRO A 19 -25.53 -26.14 -22.82
N LEU A 20 -26.15 -24.96 -22.98
CA LEU A 20 -26.64 -24.48 -24.27
C LEU A 20 -26.80 -22.95 -24.27
N VAL A 21 -25.90 -22.22 -24.94
CA VAL A 21 -26.23 -20.95 -25.59
C VAL A 21 -25.53 -20.93 -26.94
N ALA A 22 -26.33 -20.98 -27.99
CA ALA A 22 -25.97 -20.68 -29.36
C ALA A 22 -26.24 -19.19 -29.62
N GLN A 23 -25.38 -18.51 -30.36
CA GLN A 23 -25.77 -17.28 -31.06
C GLN A 23 -25.11 -17.24 -32.45
N GLU A 24 -25.90 -16.72 -33.38
CA GLU A 24 -25.89 -16.98 -34.81
C GLU A 24 -24.77 -16.31 -35.62
N SER A 25 -24.44 -16.98 -36.71
CA SER A 25 -23.68 -16.53 -37.86
C SER A 25 -24.29 -15.29 -38.54
N SER A 26 -23.42 -14.46 -39.12
CA SER A 26 -23.72 -13.78 -40.40
C SER A 26 -22.52 -13.89 -41.35
N THR A 27 -22.67 -14.86 -42.25
CA THR A 27 -22.30 -14.97 -43.67
C THR A 27 -21.52 -13.82 -44.35
N THR A 28 -20.32 -14.13 -44.85
CA THR A 28 -19.58 -13.55 -46.02
C THR A 28 -20.28 -13.99 -47.35
N PRO A 29 -19.91 -13.66 -48.63
CA PRO A 29 -18.68 -13.04 -49.19
C PRO A 29 -18.80 -12.14 -50.48
N GLU A 30 -17.61 -11.64 -50.94
CA GLU A 30 -17.12 -11.40 -52.34
C GLU A 30 -17.78 -10.32 -53.24
N THR A 31 -17.18 -9.68 -54.26
CA THR A 31 -15.87 -9.50 -54.96
C THR A 31 -16.22 -8.57 -56.16
N GLU A 32 -15.49 -7.55 -56.64
CA GLU A 32 -14.25 -7.53 -57.46
C GLU A 32 -14.17 -6.12 -58.11
N GLY A 33 -12.99 -5.65 -58.50
CA GLY A 33 -12.88 -4.46 -59.36
C GLY A 33 -11.47 -3.87 -59.47
N SER A 34 -10.68 -4.40 -60.41
CA SER A 34 -9.32 -3.98 -60.75
C SER A 34 -9.28 -2.66 -61.57
N GLY A 35 -8.23 -1.85 -61.41
CA GLY A 35 -7.97 -0.66 -62.24
C GLY A 35 -6.71 0.14 -61.86
N THR A 36 -5.64 -0.02 -62.64
CA THR A 36 -4.30 0.58 -62.55
C THR A 36 -4.24 2.10 -62.82
N THR A 37 -3.34 2.88 -62.17
CA THR A 37 -2.28 3.75 -62.79
C THR A 37 -1.74 4.88 -61.88
N GLN A 38 -0.40 4.92 -61.75
CA GLN A 38 0.58 6.00 -61.48
C GLN A 38 0.46 7.04 -60.34
N SER A 39 1.51 7.01 -59.50
CA SER A 39 2.50 8.09 -59.24
C SER A 39 2.02 9.45 -58.72
N ALA A 40 2.34 9.77 -57.47
CA ALA A 40 3.29 10.83 -57.12
C ALA A 40 3.51 10.91 -55.61
N THR A 41 4.77 11.07 -55.24
CA THR A 41 5.32 11.36 -53.93
C THR A 41 4.62 12.53 -53.23
N THR A 42 4.24 12.37 -51.97
CA THR A 42 4.38 13.39 -50.93
C THR A 42 4.56 12.66 -49.60
N ALA A 43 5.72 12.90 -48.99
CA ALA A 43 6.03 12.45 -47.65
C ALA A 43 5.14 13.20 -46.66
N GLU A 44 4.19 12.49 -46.05
CA GLU A 44 3.65 12.86 -44.75
C GLU A 44 4.09 11.80 -43.76
N THR A 45 4.85 12.27 -42.78
CA THR A 45 5.32 11.53 -41.61
C THR A 45 4.13 10.90 -40.90
N ILE A 46 3.92 9.62 -41.16
CA ILE A 46 3.09 8.77 -40.32
C ILE A 46 3.95 8.52 -39.08
N ALA A 47 3.58 9.11 -37.94
CA ALA A 47 3.96 8.55 -36.66
C ALA A 47 3.27 7.19 -36.58
N GLU A 48 3.96 6.16 -37.06
CA GLU A 48 3.50 4.78 -37.00
C GLU A 48 3.39 4.39 -35.53
N THR A 49 2.17 4.37 -35.02
CA THR A 49 1.81 3.50 -33.90
C THR A 49 1.93 2.06 -34.41
N SER A 50 3.16 1.54 -34.41
CA SER A 50 3.43 0.14 -34.64
C SER A 50 2.85 -0.66 -33.47
N ASN A 51 1.61 -1.11 -33.62
CA ASN A 51 0.99 -2.12 -32.76
C ASN A 51 1.56 -3.48 -33.18
N ASP A 52 2.63 -3.93 -32.53
CA ASP A 52 3.08 -5.32 -32.67
C ASP A 52 2.03 -6.23 -32.02
N ASN A 53 1.26 -6.94 -32.85
CA ASN A 53 0.34 -8.01 -32.46
C ASN A 53 -0.68 -7.68 -31.34
N GLY A 54 -1.10 -6.41 -31.24
CA GLY A 54 -2.11 -5.99 -30.25
C GLY A 54 -1.61 -5.98 -28.80
N LEU A 55 -0.30 -6.03 -28.60
CA LEU A 55 0.32 -5.81 -27.30
C LEU A 55 0.61 -4.31 -27.14
N ASP A 56 0.16 -3.75 -26.02
CA ASP A 56 0.49 -2.39 -25.63
C ASP A 56 1.98 -2.30 -25.32
N LEU A 57 2.72 -1.61 -26.19
CA LEU A 57 4.17 -1.40 -26.04
C LEU A 57 4.50 -0.28 -25.04
N GLY A 58 3.49 0.25 -24.36
CA GLY A 58 3.60 1.40 -23.47
C GLY A 58 3.83 2.69 -24.24
N GLN A 59 3.88 3.79 -23.50
CA GLN A 59 4.34 5.08 -23.99
C GLN A 59 5.43 5.59 -23.05
N PRO A 60 6.46 6.28 -23.56
CA PRO A 60 7.48 6.87 -22.70
C PRO A 60 6.82 7.87 -21.72
N VAL A 61 7.10 7.69 -20.43
CA VAL A 61 6.68 8.62 -19.37
C VAL A 61 7.82 9.62 -19.20
N ASP A 62 7.83 10.66 -20.02
CA ASP A 62 8.91 11.68 -20.01
C ASP A 62 8.68 12.82 -18.99
N ALA A 63 7.56 12.80 -18.27
CA ALA A 63 7.25 13.78 -17.24
C ALA A 63 7.57 13.23 -15.86
N GLY A 64 8.34 13.98 -15.06
CA GLY A 64 8.49 13.74 -13.63
C GLY A 64 7.15 13.76 -12.88
N PRO A 65 7.16 13.57 -11.54
CA PRO A 65 5.93 13.50 -10.76
C PRO A 65 5.05 14.74 -11.01
N LYS A 66 3.75 14.52 -11.18
CA LYS A 66 2.76 15.59 -11.36
C LYS A 66 2.33 16.13 -10.01
N VAL A 67 1.84 17.37 -9.99
CA VAL A 67 1.31 17.99 -8.76
C VAL A 67 0.25 17.08 -8.13
N GLY A 68 0.42 16.80 -6.84
CA GLY A 68 -0.40 15.86 -6.06
C GLY A 68 0.11 14.41 -6.04
N GLU A 69 1.04 14.03 -6.92
CA GLU A 69 1.61 12.69 -6.93
C GLU A 69 2.70 12.52 -5.87
N ARG A 70 2.68 11.37 -5.18
CA ARG A 70 3.77 10.94 -4.30
C ARG A 70 4.92 10.38 -5.13
N TYR A 71 6.16 10.71 -4.76
CA TYR A 71 7.35 10.12 -5.35
C TYR A 71 8.41 9.81 -4.28
N SER A 72 9.15 8.72 -4.49
CA SER A 72 10.33 8.39 -3.68
C SER A 72 11.47 9.32 -4.10
N LYS A 73 11.96 10.13 -3.16
CA LYS A 73 13.03 11.10 -3.38
C LYS A 73 14.39 10.50 -3.05
N GLU A 74 14.48 9.77 -1.94
CA GLU A 74 15.72 9.14 -1.46
C GLU A 74 15.40 7.93 -0.56
N LYS A 75 16.35 7.01 -0.41
CA LYS A 75 16.27 5.91 0.58
C LYS A 75 17.37 6.04 1.63
N HIS A 76 16.99 5.87 2.89
CA HIS A 76 17.88 5.85 4.04
C HIS A 76 17.79 4.50 4.75
N GLY A 77 18.68 3.58 4.38
CA GLY A 77 18.59 2.20 4.88
C GLY A 77 17.27 1.57 4.43
N ASP A 78 16.44 1.20 5.40
CA ASP A 78 15.15 0.56 5.14
C ASP A 78 13.98 1.57 5.09
N TRP A 79 14.28 2.87 5.20
CA TRP A 79 13.30 3.96 5.15
C TRP A 79 13.32 4.66 3.79
N ASP A 80 12.15 4.98 3.27
CA ASP A 80 11.99 5.76 2.03
C ASP A 80 11.57 7.19 2.39
N LEU A 81 12.24 8.19 1.83
CA LEU A 81 11.84 9.59 1.90
C LEU A 81 10.87 9.84 0.74
N VAL A 82 9.59 9.90 1.05
CA VAL A 82 8.53 10.11 0.06
C VAL A 82 7.96 11.51 0.19
N CYS A 83 7.95 12.22 -0.93
CA CYS A 83 7.46 13.59 -1.03
C CYS A 83 6.20 13.64 -1.91
N VAL A 84 5.37 14.65 -1.70
CA VAL A 84 4.22 14.95 -2.57
C VAL A 84 4.60 16.10 -3.46
N LYS A 85 4.53 15.94 -4.79
CA LYS A 85 4.84 17.05 -5.70
C LYS A 85 3.83 18.18 -5.52
N THR A 86 4.34 19.39 -5.36
CA THR A 86 3.55 20.62 -5.25
C THR A 86 3.96 21.63 -6.33
N ASP A 87 3.17 22.70 -6.45
CA ASP A 87 3.50 23.88 -7.24
C ASP A 87 4.57 24.78 -6.58
N THR A 88 5.02 24.41 -5.38
CA THR A 88 6.03 25.18 -4.64
C THR A 88 7.45 24.69 -4.97
N ALA A 89 8.45 25.46 -4.55
CA ALA A 89 9.85 25.09 -4.73
C ALA A 89 10.27 23.89 -3.85
N THR A 90 9.58 23.66 -2.73
CA THR A 90 9.92 22.62 -1.76
C THR A 90 8.71 21.73 -1.50
N ASP A 91 8.79 20.50 -1.99
CA ASP A 91 7.76 19.49 -1.77
C ASP A 91 7.81 18.95 -0.33
N PRO A 92 6.67 18.84 0.38
CA PRO A 92 6.64 18.27 1.72
C PRO A 92 6.97 16.78 1.68
N CYS A 93 7.92 16.37 2.50
CA CYS A 93 8.37 14.99 2.58
C CYS A 93 8.04 14.32 3.93
N SER A 94 7.92 13.00 3.90
CA SER A 94 7.76 12.12 5.05
C SER A 94 8.64 10.89 4.88
N ILE A 95 9.01 10.21 5.97
CA ILE A 95 9.62 8.89 5.85
C ILE A 95 8.57 7.80 6.05
N ILE A 96 8.70 6.74 5.26
CA ILE A 96 7.77 5.62 5.23
C ILE A 96 8.52 4.30 5.32
N GLN A 97 7.91 3.34 6.00
CA GLN A 97 8.27 1.94 5.90
C GLN A 97 6.99 1.09 5.80
N VAL A 98 6.99 0.14 4.87
CA VAL A 98 5.96 -0.90 4.78
C VAL A 98 6.43 -2.10 5.61
N LEU A 99 5.58 -2.53 6.53
CA LEU A 99 5.83 -3.66 7.41
C LEU A 99 5.09 -4.88 6.88
N THR A 100 5.72 -6.03 7.02
CA THR A 100 5.18 -7.31 6.54
C THR A 100 4.85 -8.25 7.69
N ASP A 101 3.96 -9.22 7.43
CA ASP A 101 3.80 -10.39 8.29
C ASP A 101 5.02 -11.34 8.22
N ALA A 102 4.94 -12.43 8.97
CA ALA A 102 5.97 -13.47 9.00
C ALA A 102 6.19 -14.20 7.66
N THR A 103 5.26 -14.07 6.71
CA THR A 103 5.34 -14.65 5.37
C THR A 103 5.78 -13.64 4.31
N GLY A 104 6.01 -12.38 4.69
CA GLY A 104 6.49 -11.31 3.81
C GLY A 104 5.37 -10.52 3.12
N ASN A 105 4.10 -10.71 3.46
CA ASN A 105 3.01 -9.93 2.88
C ASN A 105 2.92 -8.56 3.57
N PRO A 106 2.74 -7.46 2.82
CA PRO A 106 2.48 -6.13 3.38
C PRO A 106 1.24 -6.15 4.29
N MET A 107 1.40 -5.70 5.53
CA MET A 107 0.32 -5.66 6.51
C MET A 107 0.12 -4.28 7.12
N ALA A 108 1.19 -3.50 7.28
CA ALA A 108 1.05 -2.14 7.80
C ALA A 108 1.97 -1.17 7.08
N GLU A 109 1.61 0.10 7.11
CA GLU A 109 2.47 1.20 6.67
C GLU A 109 2.65 2.16 7.84
N PHE A 110 3.91 2.51 8.13
CA PHE A 110 4.25 3.55 9.09
C PHE A 110 4.82 4.74 8.32
N THR A 111 4.12 5.87 8.34
CA THR A 111 4.57 7.13 7.72
C THR A 111 4.73 8.19 8.80
N MET A 112 5.83 8.94 8.80
CA MET A 112 6.13 9.93 9.84
C MET A 112 6.69 11.24 9.26
N PHE A 113 6.29 12.35 9.89
CA PHE A 113 6.80 13.69 9.64
C PHE A 113 7.17 14.39 10.95
N ARG A 114 8.10 15.35 10.89
CA ARG A 114 8.47 16.16 12.05
C ARG A 114 7.42 17.25 12.25
N ILE A 115 7.12 17.58 13.50
CA ILE A 115 6.19 18.65 13.84
C ILE A 115 6.84 19.60 14.83
N ASN A 116 6.49 20.88 14.76
CA ASN A 116 6.82 21.86 15.77
C ASN A 116 5.54 22.50 16.31
N GLN A 117 4.95 21.88 17.34
CA GLN A 117 3.72 22.38 17.96
C GLN A 117 4.02 23.08 19.29
N PRO A 118 3.85 24.41 19.39
CA PRO A 118 4.05 25.14 20.64
C PRO A 118 3.19 24.56 21.77
N GLY A 119 3.82 24.24 22.91
CA GLY A 119 3.14 23.67 24.07
C GLY A 119 2.76 22.18 23.96
N GLY A 120 3.05 21.53 22.83
CA GLY A 120 2.89 20.08 22.65
C GLY A 120 4.11 19.29 23.16
N GLN A 121 3.89 18.04 23.56
CA GLN A 121 4.98 17.12 23.94
C GLN A 121 5.55 16.33 22.75
N ALA A 122 4.80 16.28 21.64
CA ALA A 122 5.18 15.55 20.45
C ALA A 122 6.11 16.40 19.56
N VAL A 123 7.19 15.79 19.10
CA VAL A 123 8.18 16.39 18.17
C VAL A 123 8.08 15.78 16.76
N ALA A 124 7.29 14.72 16.63
CA ALA A 124 6.92 14.12 15.36
C ALA A 124 5.50 13.57 15.46
N ALA A 125 4.85 13.47 14.31
CA ALA A 125 3.59 12.75 14.15
C ALA A 125 3.79 11.60 13.16
N ALA A 126 3.08 10.52 13.39
CA ALA A 126 3.05 9.39 12.48
C ALA A 126 1.63 8.92 12.21
N THR A 127 1.43 8.43 10.99
CA THR A 127 0.22 7.74 10.57
C THR A 127 0.59 6.27 10.39
N VAL A 128 -0.11 5.41 11.12
CA VAL A 128 -0.01 3.96 10.98
C VAL A 128 -1.28 3.44 10.34
N ILE A 129 -1.14 2.84 9.17
CA ILE A 129 -2.23 2.22 8.42
C ILE A 129 -2.13 0.70 8.61
N VAL A 130 -3.23 0.08 8.99
CA VAL A 130 -3.35 -1.37 9.19
C VAL A 130 -4.61 -1.90 8.49
N PRO A 131 -4.75 -3.23 8.28
CA PRO A 131 -5.87 -3.79 7.56
C PRO A 131 -7.19 -3.61 8.32
N LEU A 132 -8.30 -3.80 7.60
CA LEU A 132 -9.61 -3.97 8.23
C LEU A 132 -9.63 -5.21 9.14
N GLU A 133 -10.74 -5.36 9.87
CA GLU A 133 -10.89 -6.42 10.87
C GLU A 133 -9.84 -6.35 12.00
N THR A 134 -9.27 -5.17 12.24
CA THR A 134 -8.42 -4.91 13.41
C THR A 134 -9.27 -4.61 14.65
N LEU A 135 -8.94 -5.22 15.79
CA LEU A 135 -9.66 -5.03 17.05
C LEU A 135 -9.33 -3.66 17.67
N LEU A 136 -10.25 -2.71 17.52
CA LEU A 136 -10.02 -1.32 17.91
C LEU A 136 -9.79 -1.13 19.41
N THR A 137 -10.52 -1.88 20.24
CA THR A 137 -10.43 -1.79 21.72
C THR A 137 -9.10 -2.29 22.28
N ALA A 138 -8.35 -3.08 21.51
CA ALA A 138 -7.03 -3.55 21.91
C ALA A 138 -5.90 -2.53 21.65
N ALA A 139 -6.18 -1.48 20.85
CA ALA A 139 -5.21 -0.50 20.39
C ALA A 139 -4.04 -1.11 19.57
N LEU A 140 -3.28 -0.26 18.89
CA LEU A 140 -1.98 -0.61 18.31
C LEU A 140 -0.92 -0.51 19.42
N THR A 141 0.03 -1.44 19.48
CA THR A 141 1.19 -1.33 20.40
C THR A 141 2.47 -1.17 19.60
N ILE A 142 3.36 -0.26 20.04
CA ILE A 142 4.71 -0.12 19.48
C ILE A 142 5.73 -0.29 20.60
N SER A 143 6.68 -1.21 20.43
CA SER A 143 7.84 -1.39 21.31
C SER A 143 9.15 -1.26 20.52
N VAL A 144 10.25 -0.95 21.21
CA VAL A 144 11.60 -0.85 20.59
C VAL A 144 12.52 -1.81 21.31
N ASP A 145 13.16 -2.72 20.57
CA ASP A 145 14.12 -3.71 21.08
C ASP A 145 13.64 -4.48 22.34
N GLY A 146 12.34 -4.77 22.42
CA GLY A 146 11.74 -5.50 23.55
C GLY A 146 11.48 -4.67 24.82
N ALA A 147 11.77 -3.35 24.80
CA ALA A 147 11.36 -2.45 25.87
C ALA A 147 9.82 -2.40 26.00
N PRO A 148 9.26 -2.00 27.15
CA PRO A 148 7.82 -1.86 27.31
C PRO A 148 7.19 -1.00 26.22
N GLY A 149 6.17 -1.54 25.54
CA GLY A 149 5.51 -0.87 24.44
C GLY A 149 4.53 0.23 24.88
N LYS A 150 4.28 1.18 23.98
CA LYS A 150 3.24 2.20 24.12
C LYS A 150 2.01 1.80 23.31
N ARG A 151 0.81 2.06 23.84
CA ARG A 151 -0.46 1.80 23.16
C ARG A 151 -1.00 3.06 22.51
N TYR A 152 -1.51 2.92 21.30
CA TYR A 152 -2.07 3.99 20.49
C TYR A 152 -3.44 3.58 19.94
N ASN A 153 -4.45 4.39 20.22
CA ASN A 153 -5.80 4.11 19.73
C ASN A 153 -5.87 4.36 18.23
N TYR A 154 -6.64 3.52 17.54
CA TYR A 154 -7.07 3.83 16.18
C TYR A 154 -7.99 5.03 16.21
N LYS A 155 -7.75 6.00 15.32
CA LYS A 155 -8.54 7.22 15.24
C LYS A 155 -9.84 6.97 14.48
N TYR A 156 -9.77 6.24 13.36
CA TYR A 156 -10.91 5.85 12.55
C TYR A 156 -10.53 4.69 11.61
N CYS A 157 -11.53 4.09 10.98
CA CYS A 157 -11.35 3.22 9.84
C CYS A 157 -12.20 3.74 8.68
N ASN A 158 -11.70 3.60 7.46
CA ASN A 158 -12.48 3.83 6.24
C ASN A 158 -12.86 2.47 5.63
N SER A 159 -13.32 2.45 4.37
CA SER A 159 -13.72 1.21 3.68
C SER A 159 -12.57 0.29 3.29
N GLN A 160 -11.31 0.68 3.54
CA GLN A 160 -10.13 -0.05 3.09
C GLN A 160 -9.15 -0.36 4.22
N VAL A 161 -9.03 0.52 5.21
CA VAL A 161 -7.98 0.45 6.24
C VAL A 161 -8.45 1.05 7.57
N CYS A 162 -7.76 0.67 8.65
CA CYS A 162 -7.84 1.33 9.95
C CYS A 162 -6.58 2.18 10.19
N ILE A 163 -6.76 3.36 10.78
CA ILE A 163 -5.72 4.40 10.85
C ILE A 163 -5.51 4.80 12.31
N ALA A 164 -4.26 4.77 12.75
CA ALA A 164 -3.81 5.41 13.98
C ALA A 164 -2.97 6.64 13.63
N GLU A 165 -3.37 7.81 14.12
CA GLU A 165 -2.55 9.02 14.05
C GLU A 165 -1.95 9.25 15.43
N ILE A 166 -0.62 9.23 15.51
CA ILE A 166 0.11 9.15 16.78
C ILE A 166 1.10 10.30 16.91
N GLY A 167 1.23 10.82 18.13
CA GLY A 167 2.31 11.74 18.51
C GLY A 167 3.49 10.98 19.09
N LEU A 168 4.69 11.35 18.67
CA LEU A 168 5.95 10.79 19.17
C LEU A 168 6.71 11.87 19.94
N THR A 169 7.06 11.57 21.19
CA THR A 169 7.83 12.46 22.06
C THR A 169 9.31 12.41 21.69
N GLN A 170 10.11 13.35 22.22
CA GLN A 170 11.56 13.29 22.03
C GLN A 170 12.17 11.96 22.51
N SER A 171 11.66 11.40 23.61
CA SER A 171 12.10 10.09 24.11
C SER A 171 11.78 8.95 23.14
N ASP A 172 10.69 9.04 22.37
CA ASP A 172 10.36 8.03 21.35
C ASP A 172 11.32 8.09 20.19
N ILE A 173 11.59 9.30 19.70
CA ILE A 173 12.56 9.54 18.62
C ILE A 173 13.95 9.09 19.05
N ASP A 174 14.38 9.40 20.26
CA ASP A 174 15.68 8.98 20.78
C ASP A 174 15.78 7.45 20.89
N ALA A 175 14.69 6.77 21.27
CA ALA A 175 14.62 5.32 21.28
C ALA A 175 14.72 4.75 19.85
N PHE A 176 14.01 5.33 18.88
CA PHE A 176 14.07 4.90 17.48
C PHE A 176 15.46 5.12 16.86
N LYS A 177 16.12 6.25 17.19
CA LYS A 177 17.48 6.57 16.70
C LYS A 177 18.56 5.62 17.26
N LYS A 178 18.38 5.13 18.49
CA LYS A 178 19.33 4.22 19.16
C LYS A 178 19.03 2.75 18.90
N GLY A 179 17.78 2.43 18.63
CA GLY A 179 17.30 1.06 18.55
C GLY A 179 17.63 0.37 17.24
N THR A 180 17.41 -0.95 17.21
CA THR A 180 17.65 -1.77 16.02
C THR A 180 16.37 -2.10 15.27
N ALA A 181 15.30 -2.35 16.02
CA ALA A 181 13.97 -2.59 15.46
C ALA A 181 12.88 -2.17 16.44
N ALA A 182 11.78 -1.67 15.87
CA ALA A 182 10.52 -1.57 16.57
C ALA A 182 9.62 -2.75 16.20
N THR A 183 8.70 -3.11 17.10
CA THR A 183 7.65 -4.10 16.86
C THR A 183 6.31 -3.40 16.93
N LEU A 184 5.55 -3.45 15.84
CA LEU A 184 4.15 -3.08 15.80
C LEU A 184 3.30 -4.32 16.06
N SER A 185 2.45 -4.25 17.08
CA SER A 185 1.58 -5.36 17.48
C SER A 185 0.11 -4.94 17.38
N LEU A 186 -0.70 -5.79 16.76
CA LEU A 186 -2.16 -5.63 16.72
C LEU A 186 -2.87 -6.96 16.98
N ARG A 187 -4.18 -6.89 17.24
CA ARG A 187 -5.05 -8.06 17.41
C ARG A 187 -6.13 -8.03 16.32
N PRO A 188 -6.34 -9.12 15.56
CA PRO A 188 -7.51 -9.22 14.69
C PRO A 188 -8.80 -9.28 15.50
N ALA A 189 -9.84 -8.57 15.07
CA ALA A 189 -11.18 -8.63 15.65
C ALA A 189 -11.81 -10.03 15.57
N PRO A 190 -11.63 -10.82 14.49
CA PRO A 190 -12.12 -12.19 14.43
C PRO A 190 -11.36 -13.16 15.36
N ALA A 191 -10.15 -12.79 15.79
CA ALA A 191 -9.27 -13.62 16.61
C ALA A 191 -8.65 -12.79 17.76
N PRO A 192 -9.46 -12.30 18.72
CA PRO A 192 -9.04 -11.32 19.72
C PRO A 192 -7.94 -11.83 20.65
N ASP A 193 -7.75 -13.15 20.78
CA ASP A 193 -6.71 -13.74 21.61
C ASP A 193 -5.34 -13.81 20.91
N GLN A 194 -5.30 -13.65 19.58
CA GLN A 194 -4.07 -13.67 18.80
C GLN A 194 -3.43 -12.28 18.70
N ILE A 195 -2.09 -12.25 18.75
CA ILE A 195 -1.29 -11.06 18.50
C ILE A 195 -0.54 -11.27 17.18
N ILE A 196 -0.61 -10.29 16.29
CA ILE A 196 0.23 -10.21 15.11
C ILE A 196 1.31 -9.18 15.38
N ASP A 197 2.56 -9.63 15.37
CA ASP A 197 3.74 -8.80 15.51
C ASP A 197 4.39 -8.57 14.14
N MET A 198 4.64 -7.30 13.83
CA MET A 198 5.28 -6.86 12.59
C MET A 198 6.55 -6.09 12.95
N LYS A 199 7.66 -6.49 12.35
CA LYS A 199 8.94 -5.83 12.60
C LYS A 199 9.07 -4.59 11.72
N MET A 200 9.38 -3.46 12.35
CA MET A 200 9.79 -2.22 11.69
C MET A 200 11.28 -2.04 11.90
N SER A 201 12.06 -2.01 10.82
CA SER A 201 13.50 -1.78 10.89
C SER A 201 13.81 -0.35 11.32
N LEU A 202 14.77 -0.16 12.22
CA LEU A 202 15.28 1.18 12.56
C LEU A 202 16.60 1.50 11.84
N LYS A 203 17.06 0.61 10.96
CA LYS A 203 18.24 0.84 10.13
C LYS A 203 17.99 2.00 9.17
N GLY A 204 18.73 3.09 9.38
CA GLY A 204 18.62 4.30 8.60
C GLY A 204 17.57 5.30 9.11
N PHE A 205 16.86 4.99 10.20
CA PHE A 205 15.84 5.88 10.77
C PHE A 205 16.40 7.26 11.09
N THR A 206 17.58 7.34 11.74
CA THR A 206 18.20 8.62 12.10
C THR A 206 18.45 9.50 10.88
N ALA A 207 19.03 8.92 9.83
CA ALA A 207 19.31 9.65 8.59
C ALA A 207 18.02 10.12 7.90
N GLY A 208 16.99 9.26 7.84
CA GLY A 208 15.68 9.63 7.31
C GLY A 208 14.99 10.71 8.14
N TYR A 209 14.96 10.57 9.47
CA TYR A 209 14.35 11.54 10.38
C TYR A 209 14.97 12.93 10.22
N ASP A 210 16.29 12.99 10.04
CA ASP A 210 17.03 14.27 10.02
C ASP A 210 16.76 15.08 8.74
N VAL A 211 16.28 14.47 7.66
CA VAL A 211 15.98 15.14 6.37
C VAL A 211 14.50 15.42 6.10
N VAL A 212 13.58 14.87 6.89
CA VAL A 212 12.12 15.06 6.73
C VAL A 212 11.69 16.48 7.09
N ASP A 213 10.88 17.19 6.32
CA ASP A 213 10.54 18.57 6.68
C ASP A 213 9.80 18.69 8.03
N ILE A 214 9.96 19.84 8.69
CA ILE A 214 9.20 20.17 9.91
C ILE A 214 7.91 20.85 9.48
N VAL A 215 6.78 20.25 9.84
CA VAL A 215 5.45 20.84 9.65
C VAL A 215 5.18 21.80 10.81
N GLU A 216 4.95 23.06 10.48
CA GLU A 216 4.45 24.09 11.40
C GLU A 216 2.92 24.15 11.36
N PRO A 217 2.26 24.51 12.47
CA PRO A 217 0.80 24.64 12.54
C PRO A 217 0.23 25.78 11.68
#